data_AF-A0A7V5QBL3-F1
#
_entry.id   AF-A0A7V5QBL3-F1
#
_cell.length_a   1.000
_cell.length_b   1.000
_cell.length_c   1.000
_cell.angle_alpha   90.00
_cell.angle_beta   90.00
_cell.angle_gamma   90.00
#
_symmetry.space_group_name_H-M   'P 1'
#
loop_
_entity.id
_entity.type
_entity.pdbx_description
1 polymer ?
#
loop_
_entity_poly.entity_id
_entity_poly.type
_entity_poly.pdbx_seq_one_letter_code
_entity_poly.pdbx_strand_id
1 'polypeptide(L)'
;MTINLSMPEEVTELKPRITVFGVGGAGGNAVNNMIHSGLMGVEFVVANTDAQAISQSAAERRIQMGTAITEGLGAGSHPDIGAKAAEEAMPEIVDHLTGAHMVFITGGMGGGTGTGAAPVIARAAREQGILTVGVVTKPFQFEGARRMR
;
A
#
# COMPACT_ATOMS: atom_id res chain seq x y z
N MET A 1 -45.18 -21.00 34.58
CA MET A 1 -44.29 -19.84 34.38
C MET A 1 -43.58 -20.02 33.07
N THR A 2 -43.94 -19.23 32.07
CA THR A 2 -43.35 -19.28 30.72
C THR A 2 -42.04 -18.50 30.76
N ILE A 3 -40.93 -19.17 30.47
CA ILE A 3 -39.61 -18.51 30.39
C ILE A 3 -39.54 -17.84 29.03
N ASN A 4 -39.59 -16.50 28.99
CA ASN A 4 -39.27 -15.74 27.79
C ASN A 4 -37.75 -15.80 27.57
N LEU A 5 -37.32 -16.62 26.61
CA LEU A 5 -35.97 -16.51 26.04
C LEU A 5 -35.98 -15.35 25.05
N SER A 6 -35.48 -14.20 25.47
CA SER A 6 -35.00 -13.18 24.53
C SER A 6 -33.61 -13.60 24.07
N MET A 7 -33.43 -13.84 22.76
CA MET A 7 -32.10 -13.97 22.16
C MET A 7 -31.32 -12.68 22.46
N PRO A 8 -30.03 -12.76 22.84
CA PRO A 8 -29.20 -11.56 22.95
C PRO A 8 -29.22 -10.83 21.60
N GLU A 9 -29.35 -9.51 21.64
CA GLU A 9 -29.21 -8.65 20.46
C GLU A 9 -27.96 -9.06 19.68
N GLU A 10 -28.08 -9.18 18.35
CA GLU A 10 -26.96 -9.46 17.45
C GLU A 10 -25.78 -8.55 17.81
N VAL A 11 -24.73 -9.14 18.38
CA VAL A 11 -23.46 -8.45 18.58
C VAL A 11 -23.05 -7.97 17.20
N THR A 12 -23.10 -6.67 16.96
CA THR A 12 -22.69 -6.09 15.68
C THR A 12 -21.24 -6.50 15.47
N GLU A 13 -21.00 -7.46 14.59
CA GLU A 13 -19.67 -7.97 14.29
C GLU A 13 -18.89 -6.81 13.64
N LEU A 14 -18.16 -6.06 14.44
CA LEU A 14 -17.32 -4.96 13.97
C LEU A 14 -16.19 -5.55 13.14
N LYS A 15 -16.39 -5.61 11.81
CA LYS A 15 -15.35 -6.05 10.89
C LYS A 15 -14.32 -4.94 10.70
N PRO A 16 -13.05 -5.17 11.06
CA PRO A 16 -12.01 -4.15 10.86
C PRO A 16 -11.84 -3.89 9.37
N ARG A 17 -11.77 -2.61 9.00
CA ARG A 17 -11.37 -2.19 7.65
C ARG A 17 -9.87 -2.35 7.50
N ILE A 18 -9.46 -3.29 6.65
CA ILE A 18 -8.05 -3.61 6.37
C ILE A 18 -7.72 -3.11 4.97
N THR A 19 -6.62 -2.37 4.84
CA THR A 19 -6.13 -1.87 3.55
C THR A 19 -4.79 -2.53 3.22
N VAL A 20 -4.63 -3.04 1.99
CA VAL A 20 -3.34 -3.50 1.46
C VAL A 20 -2.83 -2.45 0.47
N PHE A 21 -1.69 -1.87 0.80
CA PHE A 21 -1.06 -0.77 0.09
C PHE A 21 0.18 -1.26 -0.65
N GLY A 22 0.07 -1.49 -1.95
CA GLY A 22 1.16 -1.91 -2.83
C GLY A 22 1.98 -0.73 -3.33
N VAL A 23 3.25 -0.67 -2.98
CA VAL A 23 4.13 0.45 -3.32
C VAL A 23 5.19 0.06 -4.34
N GLY A 24 5.26 0.81 -5.44
CA GLY A 24 6.17 0.56 -6.56
C GLY A 24 5.82 -0.70 -7.36
N GLY A 25 6.68 -1.07 -8.30
CA GLY A 25 6.41 -2.18 -9.22
C GLY A 25 6.19 -3.54 -8.53
N ALA A 26 7.09 -3.91 -7.60
CA ALA A 26 6.95 -5.17 -6.86
C ALA A 26 5.71 -5.18 -5.94
N GLY A 27 5.38 -4.06 -5.30
CA GLY A 27 4.18 -3.94 -4.47
C GLY A 27 2.91 -4.03 -5.30
N GLY A 28 2.86 -3.36 -6.46
CA GLY A 28 1.75 -3.46 -7.41
C GLY A 28 1.57 -4.87 -7.94
N ASN A 29 2.66 -5.56 -8.31
CA ASN A 29 2.60 -6.96 -8.76
C ASN A 29 2.10 -7.90 -7.65
N ALA A 30 2.53 -7.69 -6.41
CA ALA A 30 2.05 -8.47 -5.26
C ALA A 30 0.54 -8.26 -5.04
N VAL A 31 0.07 -7.01 -5.10
CA VAL A 31 -1.37 -6.70 -5.01
C VAL A 31 -2.15 -7.35 -6.14
N ASN A 32 -1.67 -7.24 -7.39
CA ASN A 32 -2.30 -7.93 -8.51
C ASN A 32 -2.42 -9.43 -8.23
N ASN A 33 -1.37 -10.09 -7.76
CA ASN A 33 -1.43 -11.51 -7.43
C ASN A 33 -2.47 -11.83 -6.34
N MET A 34 -2.58 -10.98 -5.31
CA MET A 34 -3.59 -11.15 -4.26
C MET A 34 -5.02 -11.04 -4.81
N ILE A 35 -5.26 -10.08 -5.71
CA ILE A 35 -6.56 -9.90 -6.38
C ILE A 35 -6.90 -11.12 -7.24
N HIS A 36 -5.97 -11.56 -8.09
CA HIS A 36 -6.18 -12.75 -8.94
C HIS A 36 -6.36 -14.04 -8.14
N SER A 37 -5.75 -14.12 -6.95
CA SER A 37 -5.92 -15.25 -6.03
C SER A 37 -7.24 -15.21 -5.24
N GLY A 38 -8.05 -14.15 -5.40
CA GLY A 38 -9.35 -14.01 -4.75
C GLY A 38 -9.27 -13.66 -3.27
N LEU A 39 -8.23 -12.91 -2.83
CA LEU A 39 -8.16 -12.43 -1.45
C LEU A 39 -9.31 -11.46 -1.16
N MET A 40 -10.15 -11.80 -0.18
CA MET A 40 -11.32 -11.02 0.23
C MET A 40 -11.11 -10.31 1.56
N GLY A 41 -11.96 -9.33 1.86
CA GLY A 41 -11.97 -8.65 3.16
C GLY A 41 -10.90 -7.57 3.33
N VAL A 42 -10.24 -7.17 2.24
CA VAL A 42 -9.25 -6.09 2.22
C VAL A 42 -9.53 -5.11 1.08
N GLU A 43 -9.21 -3.84 1.30
CA GLU A 43 -9.22 -2.82 0.26
C GLU A 43 -7.82 -2.73 -0.37
N PHE A 44 -7.71 -2.87 -1.70
CA PHE A 44 -6.43 -2.79 -2.39
C PHE A 44 -6.17 -1.37 -2.91
N VAL A 45 -5.00 -0.84 -2.58
CA VAL A 45 -4.48 0.43 -3.08
C VAL A 45 -3.10 0.18 -3.69
N VAL A 46 -2.84 0.71 -4.87
CA VAL A 46 -1.50 0.69 -5.49
C VAL A 46 -0.99 2.11 -5.68
N ALA A 47 0.23 2.38 -5.25
CA ALA A 47 0.90 3.65 -5.48
C ALA A 47 2.21 3.44 -6.23
N ASN A 48 2.38 4.14 -7.34
CA ASN A 48 3.60 4.06 -8.13
C ASN A 48 3.92 5.41 -8.79
N THR A 49 5.20 5.62 -9.12
CA THR A 49 5.66 6.77 -9.90
C THR A 49 5.68 6.48 -11.40
N ASP A 50 5.57 5.21 -11.77
CA ASP A 50 5.55 4.76 -13.17
C ASP A 50 4.10 4.59 -13.64
N ALA A 51 3.68 5.42 -14.60
CA ALA A 51 2.32 5.44 -15.12
C ALA A 51 1.96 4.16 -15.90
N GLN A 52 2.94 3.54 -16.57
CA GLN A 52 2.71 2.27 -17.26
C GLN A 52 2.38 1.17 -16.25
N ALA A 53 3.15 1.11 -15.15
CA ALA A 53 2.90 0.15 -14.09
C ALA A 53 1.53 0.36 -13.41
N ILE A 54 1.08 1.62 -13.24
CA ILE A 54 -0.27 1.90 -12.72
C ILE A 54 -1.37 1.44 -13.66
N SER A 55 -1.21 1.67 -14.97
CA SER A 55 -2.22 1.27 -15.95
C SER A 55 -2.48 -0.24 -15.96
N GLN A 56 -1.46 -1.03 -15.61
CA GLN A 56 -1.51 -2.50 -15.54
C GLN A 56 -2.00 -3.03 -14.17
N SER A 57 -2.25 -2.15 -13.20
CA SER A 57 -2.78 -2.56 -11.88
C SER A 57 -4.22 -3.06 -12.00
N ALA A 58 -4.53 -4.16 -11.31
CA ALA A 58 -5.88 -4.68 -11.14
C ALA A 58 -6.60 -4.04 -9.93
N ALA A 59 -5.89 -3.28 -9.09
CA ALA A 59 -6.50 -2.60 -7.95
C ALA A 59 -7.49 -1.53 -8.42
N GLU A 60 -8.56 -1.35 -7.65
CA GLU A 60 -9.55 -0.30 -7.91
C GLU A 60 -8.97 1.09 -7.60
N ARG A 61 -8.22 1.20 -6.50
CA ARG A 61 -7.62 2.46 -6.04
C ARG A 61 -6.16 2.53 -6.47
N ARG A 62 -5.81 3.60 -7.18
CA ARG A 62 -4.49 3.77 -7.81
C ARG A 62 -4.02 5.20 -7.64
N ILE A 63 -2.80 5.36 -7.16
CA ILE A 63 -2.18 6.66 -6.88
C ILE A 63 -0.94 6.81 -7.76
N GLN A 64 -0.99 7.74 -8.71
CA GLN A 64 0.16 8.13 -9.50
C GLN A 64 0.96 9.18 -8.74
N MET A 65 2.07 8.77 -8.15
CA MET A 65 2.93 9.63 -7.34
C MET A 65 3.94 10.39 -8.21
N GLY A 66 4.31 11.59 -7.79
CA GLY A 66 5.42 12.35 -8.37
C GLY A 66 5.20 12.71 -9.84
N THR A 67 3.98 13.10 -10.21
CA THR A 67 3.67 13.50 -11.60
C THR A 67 4.48 14.72 -12.02
N ALA A 68 4.68 15.67 -11.10
CA ALA A 68 5.50 16.86 -11.36
C ALA A 68 7.01 16.57 -11.37
N ILE A 69 7.46 15.50 -10.70
CA ILE A 69 8.88 15.17 -10.52
C ILE A 69 9.38 14.19 -11.59
N THR A 70 8.57 13.19 -11.92
CA THR A 70 8.97 12.05 -12.75
C THR A 70 8.29 12.02 -14.11
N GLU A 71 7.29 12.88 -14.33
CA GLU A 71 6.45 12.89 -15.54
C GLU A 71 5.82 11.52 -15.84
N GLY A 72 5.67 10.67 -14.82
CA GLY A 72 5.14 9.31 -14.96
C GLY A 72 6.15 8.27 -15.45
N LEU A 73 7.43 8.60 -15.56
CA LEU A 73 8.50 7.70 -16.03
C LEU A 73 9.13 6.84 -14.92
N GLY A 74 8.75 7.08 -13.67
CA GLY A 74 9.26 6.35 -12.51
C GLY A 74 10.48 6.98 -11.84
N ALA A 75 10.84 6.44 -10.68
CA ALA A 75 11.90 6.98 -9.81
C ALA A 75 13.34 6.56 -10.20
N GLY A 76 13.54 5.81 -11.29
CA GLY A 76 14.88 5.50 -11.81
C GLY A 76 15.83 4.75 -10.86
N SER A 77 15.31 3.97 -9.90
CA SER A 77 16.09 3.36 -8.80
C SER A 77 16.70 4.35 -7.79
N HIS A 78 16.18 5.58 -7.72
CA HIS A 78 16.56 6.58 -6.72
C HIS A 78 15.50 6.66 -5.60
N PRO A 79 15.79 6.17 -4.38
CA PRO A 79 14.86 6.22 -3.26
C PRO A 79 14.41 7.65 -2.92
N ASP A 80 15.30 8.63 -3.01
CA ASP A 80 14.97 10.02 -2.68
C ASP A 80 13.87 10.59 -3.60
N ILE A 81 13.86 10.18 -4.88
CA ILE A 81 12.80 10.56 -5.82
C ILE A 81 11.48 9.89 -5.41
N GLY A 82 11.52 8.60 -5.03
CA GLY A 82 10.35 7.89 -4.54
C GLY A 82 9.75 8.50 -3.28
N ALA A 83 10.59 8.94 -2.34
CA ALA A 83 10.17 9.61 -1.12
C ALA A 83 9.49 10.95 -1.42
N LYS A 84 10.13 11.82 -2.22
CA LYS A 84 9.56 13.11 -2.63
C LYS A 84 8.25 12.94 -3.39
N ALA A 85 8.16 11.94 -4.26
CA ALA A 85 6.94 11.63 -4.99
C ALA A 85 5.78 11.22 -4.06
N ALA A 86 6.07 10.48 -3.00
CA ALA A 86 5.07 10.13 -1.99
C ALA A 86 4.68 11.35 -1.13
N GLU A 87 5.61 12.24 -0.83
CA GLU A 87 5.32 13.49 -0.13
C GLU A 87 4.44 14.44 -0.96
N GLU A 88 4.68 14.53 -2.27
CA GLU A 88 3.81 15.24 -3.22
C GLU A 88 2.38 14.68 -3.19
N ALA A 89 2.25 13.35 -3.20
CA ALA A 89 0.97 12.65 -3.21
C ALA A 89 0.35 12.46 -1.81
N MET A 90 0.89 13.11 -0.77
CA MET A 90 0.45 12.90 0.62
C MET A 90 -1.06 13.09 0.84
N PRO A 91 -1.71 14.13 0.27
CA PRO A 91 -3.16 14.31 0.44
C PRO A 91 -3.97 13.11 -0.04
N GLU A 92 -3.60 12.55 -1.20
CA GLU A 92 -4.26 11.39 -1.80
C GLU A 92 -3.98 10.09 -1.03
N ILE A 93 -2.74 9.93 -0.56
CA ILE A 93 -2.37 8.79 0.31
C ILE A 93 -3.20 8.80 1.59
N VAL A 94 -3.33 9.96 2.24
CA VAL A 94 -4.12 10.11 3.49
C VAL A 94 -5.60 9.82 3.25
N ASP A 95 -6.17 10.30 2.14
CA ASP A 95 -7.55 10.01 1.77
C ASP A 95 -7.80 8.50 1.66
N HIS A 96 -6.89 7.77 1.00
CA HIS A 96 -6.98 6.32 0.87
C HIS A 96 -6.71 5.53 2.17
N LEU A 97 -6.05 6.14 3.15
CA LEU A 97 -5.85 5.56 4.48
C LEU A 97 -7.02 5.84 5.42
N THR A 98 -7.88 6.81 5.09
CA THR A 98 -8.93 7.28 5.99
C THR A 98 -9.95 6.19 6.32
N GLY A 99 -10.13 5.95 7.62
CA GLY A 99 -11.07 4.94 8.13
C GLY A 99 -10.55 3.49 8.07
N ALA A 100 -9.31 3.27 7.66
CA ALA A 100 -8.65 1.98 7.85
C ALA A 100 -8.28 1.78 9.32
N HIS A 101 -8.50 0.57 9.83
CA HIS A 101 -8.06 0.17 11.18
C HIS A 101 -6.67 -0.45 11.12
N MET A 102 -6.35 -1.10 10.01
CA MET A 102 -5.07 -1.75 9.77
C MET A 102 -4.64 -1.54 8.32
N VAL A 103 -3.35 -1.28 8.11
CA VAL A 103 -2.75 -1.20 6.79
C VAL A 103 -1.56 -2.15 6.67
N PHE A 104 -1.54 -2.92 5.58
CA PHE A 104 -0.39 -3.70 5.15
C PHE A 104 0.32 -2.98 4.02
N ILE A 105 1.53 -2.52 4.25
CA ILE A 105 2.35 -1.87 3.23
C ILE A 105 3.25 -2.94 2.62
N THR A 106 3.03 -3.23 1.34
CA THR A 106 3.78 -4.25 0.60
C THR A 106 4.60 -3.63 -0.52
N GLY A 107 5.83 -4.10 -0.67
CA GLY A 107 6.76 -3.58 -1.67
C GLY A 107 8.07 -4.33 -1.71
N GLY A 108 8.78 -4.18 -2.83
CA GLY A 108 10.15 -4.67 -2.97
C GLY A 108 11.15 -3.57 -2.64
N MET A 109 12.10 -3.88 -1.75
CA MET A 109 13.19 -2.97 -1.41
C MET A 109 14.30 -3.01 -2.47
N GLY A 110 15.18 -2.00 -2.44
CA GLY A 110 16.29 -1.82 -3.39
C GLY A 110 15.93 -1.14 -4.70
N GLY A 111 14.67 -0.75 -4.89
CA GLY A 111 14.23 0.09 -6.00
C GLY A 111 14.23 1.57 -5.64
N GLY A 112 13.64 2.40 -6.51
CA GLY A 112 13.44 3.82 -6.22
C GLY A 112 12.12 4.05 -5.48
N THR A 113 11.01 3.76 -6.15
CA THR A 113 9.66 4.02 -5.64
C THR A 113 9.35 3.25 -4.37
N GLY A 114 9.47 1.92 -4.39
CA GLY A 114 9.14 1.07 -3.24
C GLY A 114 9.95 1.43 -1.99
N THR A 115 11.26 1.63 -2.15
CA THR A 115 12.18 1.94 -1.04
C THR A 115 11.99 3.34 -0.49
N GLY A 116 11.75 4.34 -1.35
CA GLY A 116 11.53 5.72 -0.92
C GLY A 116 10.14 6.01 -0.38
N ALA A 117 9.10 5.51 -1.07
CA ALA A 117 7.72 5.85 -0.75
C ALA A 117 7.14 5.03 0.41
N ALA A 118 7.52 3.75 0.55
CA ALA A 118 6.92 2.89 1.58
C ALA A 118 7.11 3.42 3.01
N PRO A 119 8.30 3.94 3.42
CA PRO A 119 8.47 4.55 4.74
C PRO A 119 7.62 5.82 4.94
N VAL A 120 7.42 6.61 3.88
CA VAL A 120 6.60 7.83 3.92
C VAL A 120 5.13 7.48 4.16
N ILE A 121 4.61 6.50 3.43
CA ILE A 121 3.24 5.99 3.59
C ILE A 121 3.06 5.36 4.99
N ALA A 122 4.06 4.59 5.46
CA ALA A 122 4.03 3.99 6.79
C ALA A 122 3.97 5.04 7.90
N ARG A 123 4.72 6.14 7.75
CA ARG A 123 4.67 7.27 8.68
C ARG A 123 3.28 7.90 8.69
N ALA A 124 2.71 8.20 7.52
CA ALA A 124 1.38 8.79 7.40
C ALA A 124 0.27 7.93 8.02
N ALA A 125 0.36 6.60 7.87
CA ALA A 125 -0.58 5.68 8.50
C ALA A 125 -0.44 5.63 10.04
N ARG A 126 0.80 5.61 10.54
CA ARG A 126 1.08 5.61 11.99
C ARG A 126 0.63 6.91 12.66
N GLU A 127 0.82 8.05 12.00
CA GLU A 127 0.37 9.36 12.50
C GLU A 127 -1.16 9.45 12.64
N GLN A 128 -1.91 8.67 11.86
CA GLN A 128 -3.36 8.54 11.96
C GLN A 128 -3.82 7.46 12.96
N GLY A 129 -2.90 6.82 13.68
CA GLY A 129 -3.23 5.77 14.65
C GLY A 129 -3.62 4.42 14.02
N ILE A 130 -3.32 4.21 12.74
CA ILE A 130 -3.64 2.96 12.03
C ILE A 130 -2.60 1.89 12.38
N LEU A 131 -3.05 0.66 12.67
CA LEU A 131 -2.14 -0.47 12.87
C LEU A 131 -1.38 -0.74 11.55
N THR A 132 -0.10 -0.41 11.53
CA THR A 132 0.70 -0.39 10.30
C THR A 132 1.69 -1.53 10.29
N VAL A 133 1.59 -2.42 9.30
CA VAL A 133 2.46 -3.59 9.12
C VAL A 133 3.18 -3.50 7.77
N GLY A 134 4.51 -3.55 7.79
CA GLY A 134 5.32 -3.63 6.57
C GLY A 134 5.64 -5.07 6.20
N VAL A 135 5.26 -5.49 4.99
CA VAL A 135 5.60 -6.81 4.43
C VAL A 135 6.41 -6.59 3.17
N VAL A 136 7.73 -6.63 3.30
CA VAL A 136 8.65 -6.23 2.23
C VAL A 136 9.61 -7.33 1.86
N THR A 137 9.99 -7.38 0.59
CA THR A 137 11.04 -8.28 0.11
C THR A 137 12.39 -7.57 0.04
N LYS A 138 13.46 -8.31 0.30
CA LYS A 138 14.82 -7.87 0.02
C LYS A 138 15.19 -8.26 -1.41
N PRO A 139 16.02 -7.46 -2.10
CA PRO A 139 16.56 -7.85 -3.40
C PRO A 139 17.27 -9.20 -3.35
N PHE A 140 17.36 -9.88 -4.49
CA PHE A 140 18.19 -11.06 -4.61
C PHE A 140 19.68 -10.68 -4.65
N GLN A 141 20.57 -11.61 -4.27
CA GLN A 141 22.02 -11.39 -4.31
C GLN A 141 22.52 -11.03 -5.72
N PHE A 142 21.92 -11.62 -6.76
CA PHE A 142 22.30 -11.38 -8.16
C PHE A 142 21.88 -9.99 -8.68
N GLU A 143 21.02 -9.26 -7.97
CA GLU A 143 20.62 -7.89 -8.34
C GLU A 143 21.67 -6.83 -8.01
N GLY A 144 22.75 -7.25 -7.35
CA GLY A 144 23.91 -6.43 -7.03
C GLY A 144 23.83 -5.74 -5.67
N ALA A 145 25.00 -5.50 -5.08
CA ALA A 145 25.13 -4.95 -3.73
C ALA A 145 24.52 -3.54 -3.58
N ARG A 146 24.40 -2.77 -4.67
CA ARG A 146 23.79 -1.44 -4.66
C ARG A 146 22.31 -1.49 -4.27
N ARG A 147 21.56 -2.49 -4.74
CA ARG A 147 20.13 -2.63 -4.41
C ARG A 147 19.91 -3.13 -2.98
N MET A 148 20.86 -3.91 -2.45
CA MET A 148 20.77 -4.47 -1.10
C MET A 148 20.96 -3.43 0.02
N ARG A 149 21.58 -2.28 -0.30
CA ARG A 149 21.81 -1.17 0.63
C ARG A 149 20.64 -0.20 0.59
#